data_AF-U1NXG0-F1
#
_entry.id   AF-U1NXG0-F1
#
_cell.length_a   1.000
_cell.length_b   1.000
_cell.length_c   1.000
_cell.angle_alpha   90.00
_cell.angle_beta   90.00
_cell.angle_gamma   90.00
#
_symmetry.space_group_name_H-M   'P 1'
#
loop_
_entity.id
_entity.type
_entity.pdbx_description
1 polymer ?
#
loop_
_entity_poly.entity_id
_entity_poly.type
_entity_poly.pdbx_seq_one_letter_code
_entity_poly.pdbx_strand_id
1 'polypeptide(L)'
;MPVDGVSRVVVRQAQDLESMYYTIKQVLGDPETRGTLLVPLGILLLIYPLTLVATLLDLPGAALGLVSGLLGLYLLGRGIGIYRRLADRGVRAWQALFTGRVSLVTHVVAAALVLVGVVVGVQTVEGTQAGTTDGPGVLKLAAAFVSGALRWIAAAGVTASFGHVTDEYLAGQFRWQYLNAPFYVVAITAVLHGVSSFLLGGTSLGYLALMLTTGTLLGLASTLSFAVAESRTEGESQVT
;
A
#
# COMPACT_ATOMS: atom_id res chain seq x y z
N MET A 1 32.82 48.69 -66.05
CA MET A 1 32.43 49.30 -64.76
C MET A 1 32.88 48.34 -63.66
N PRO A 2 33.92 48.65 -62.84
CA PRO A 2 34.25 47.81 -61.70
C PRO A 2 33.29 48.12 -60.54
N VAL A 3 32.91 47.10 -59.78
CA VAL A 3 31.96 47.23 -58.67
C VAL A 3 32.71 47.67 -57.42
N ASP A 4 32.33 48.82 -56.87
CA ASP A 4 32.87 49.38 -55.63
C ASP A 4 32.12 48.79 -54.42
N GLY A 5 32.89 48.23 -53.48
CA GLY A 5 32.52 48.00 -52.07
C GLY A 5 31.29 47.14 -51.75
N VAL A 6 31.49 45.87 -51.41
CA VAL A 6 30.47 45.06 -50.73
C VAL A 6 30.50 45.35 -49.23
N SER A 7 29.53 46.11 -48.73
CA SER A 7 29.29 46.26 -47.28
C SER A 7 28.49 45.06 -46.76
N ARG A 8 29.15 44.16 -46.03
CA ARG A 8 28.50 42.99 -45.43
C ARG A 8 28.03 43.36 -44.02
N VAL A 9 26.73 43.54 -43.85
CA VAL A 9 26.11 43.71 -42.53
C VAL A 9 25.89 42.32 -41.92
N VAL A 10 26.66 41.99 -40.89
CA VAL A 10 26.48 40.75 -40.11
C VAL A 10 25.40 41.01 -39.06
N VAL A 11 24.22 40.45 -39.28
CA VAL A 11 23.11 40.54 -38.32
C VAL A 11 23.25 39.39 -37.32
N ARG A 12 23.58 39.72 -36.07
CA ARG A 12 23.67 38.74 -34.97
C ARG A 12 22.27 38.50 -34.42
N GLN A 13 21.57 37.49 -34.94
CA GLN A 13 20.31 37.03 -34.36
C GLN A 13 20.54 36.39 -32.99
N ALA A 14 19.55 36.47 -32.10
CA ALA A 14 19.59 35.93 -30.73
C ALA A 14 19.51 34.39 -30.69
N GLN A 15 20.32 33.68 -31.49
CA GLN A 15 20.46 32.22 -31.47
C GLN A 15 20.90 31.69 -30.09
N ASP A 16 21.53 32.54 -29.27
CA ASP A 16 22.01 32.15 -27.94
C ASP A 16 20.87 31.75 -26.98
N LEU A 17 19.67 32.36 -27.10
CA LEU A 17 18.53 32.03 -26.22
C LEU A 17 17.89 30.69 -26.56
N GLU A 18 17.80 30.37 -27.86
CA GLU A 18 17.26 29.08 -28.31
C GLU A 18 18.21 27.93 -27.94
N SER A 19 19.51 28.13 -28.14
CA SER A 19 20.53 27.15 -27.74
C SER A 19 20.50 26.87 -26.23
N MET A 20 20.43 27.93 -25.41
CA MET A 20 20.31 27.80 -23.95
C MET A 20 19.04 27.06 -23.52
N TYR A 21 17.90 27.32 -24.16
CA TYR A 21 16.66 26.59 -23.89
C TYR A 21 16.83 25.08 -24.13
N TYR A 22 17.45 24.69 -25.26
CA TYR A 22 17.69 23.28 -25.55
C TYR A 22 18.71 22.65 -24.60
N THR A 23 19.77 23.37 -24.21
CA THR A 23 20.73 22.87 -23.22
C THR A 23 20.06 22.62 -21.87
N ILE A 24 19.25 23.57 -21.36
CA ILE A 24 18.53 23.40 -20.10
C ILE A 24 17.52 22.24 -20.21
N LYS A 25 16.78 22.15 -21.32
CA LYS A 25 15.85 21.05 -21.59
C LYS A 25 16.57 19.69 -21.62
N GLN A 26 17.75 19.62 -22.22
CA GLN A 26 18.55 18.40 -22.31
C GLN A 26 19.07 17.96 -20.94
N VAL A 27 19.56 18.91 -20.13
CA VAL A 27 20.04 18.66 -18.76
C VAL A 27 18.90 18.20 -17.84
N LEU A 28 17.71 18.81 -17.98
CA LEU A 28 16.51 18.38 -17.26
C LEU A 28 15.92 17.08 -17.82
N GLY A 29 16.19 16.73 -19.08
CA GLY A 29 15.73 15.50 -19.71
C GLY A 29 16.55 14.28 -19.30
N ASP A 30 17.82 14.48 -18.97
CA ASP A 30 18.74 13.42 -18.56
C ASP A 30 18.38 12.86 -17.16
N PRO A 31 18.05 11.56 -17.01
CA PRO A 31 17.57 10.99 -15.75
C PRO A 31 18.56 11.13 -14.58
N GLU A 32 19.86 11.06 -14.87
CA GLU A 32 20.92 11.12 -13.86
C GLU A 32 21.13 12.56 -13.37
N THR A 33 21.14 13.52 -14.29
CA THR A 33 21.31 14.93 -13.96
C THR A 33 20.05 15.53 -13.33
N ARG A 34 18.86 15.20 -13.87
CA ARG A 34 17.57 15.69 -13.37
C ARG A 34 17.37 15.38 -11.89
N GLY A 35 17.63 14.15 -11.45
CA GLY A 35 17.44 13.76 -10.05
C GLY A 35 18.40 14.47 -9.09
N THR A 36 19.59 14.81 -9.56
CA THR A 36 20.61 15.51 -8.76
C THR A 36 20.26 16.98 -8.55
N LEU A 37 19.61 17.61 -9.54
CA LEU A 37 19.27 19.04 -9.51
C LEU A 37 17.85 19.30 -8.98
N LEU A 38 16.86 18.51 -9.43
CA LEU A 38 15.45 18.72 -9.07
C LEU A 38 15.10 18.26 -7.67
N VAL A 39 15.77 17.24 -7.11
CA VAL A 39 15.39 16.72 -5.78
C VAL A 39 15.73 17.71 -4.66
N PRO A 40 16.95 18.29 -4.58
CA PRO A 40 17.23 19.35 -3.60
C PRO A 40 16.31 20.57 -3.76
N LEU A 41 16.02 20.96 -5.00
CA LEU A 41 15.10 22.06 -5.28
C LEU A 41 13.67 21.74 -4.84
N GLY A 42 13.21 20.50 -5.08
CA GLY A 42 11.91 20.02 -4.65
C GLY A 42 11.78 19.97 -3.13
N ILE A 43 12.84 19.56 -2.42
CA ILE A 43 12.90 19.63 -0.95
C ILE A 43 12.77 21.07 -0.51
N LEU A 44 13.51 22.00 -1.11
CA LEU A 44 13.44 23.42 -0.79
C LEU A 44 12.01 23.97 -0.96
N LEU A 45 11.35 23.60 -2.07
CA LEU A 45 9.98 23.98 -2.36
C LEU A 45 8.98 23.36 -1.36
N LEU A 46 9.22 22.13 -0.91
CA LEU A 46 8.36 21.38 0.04
C LEU A 46 8.47 21.88 1.48
N ILE A 47 9.59 22.50 1.87
CA ILE A 47 9.77 22.99 3.24
C ILE A 47 8.63 23.94 3.62
N TYR A 48 8.29 24.90 2.76
CA TYR A 48 7.27 25.91 3.06
C TYR A 48 5.86 25.34 3.32
N PRO A 49 5.25 24.52 2.43
CA PRO A 49 3.95 23.95 2.71
C PRO A 49 3.97 22.98 3.91
N LEU A 50 5.07 22.25 4.13
CA LEU A 50 5.19 21.34 5.27
C LEU A 50 5.31 22.09 6.60
N THR A 51 6.05 23.21 6.64
CA THR A 51 6.11 24.03 7.86
C THR A 51 4.76 24.65 8.17
N LEU A 52 3.98 25.05 7.15
CA LEU A 52 2.62 25.55 7.34
C LEU A 52 1.72 24.49 7.97
N VAL A 53 1.73 23.26 7.45
CA VAL A 53 0.97 22.12 8.03
C VAL A 53 1.43 21.82 9.45
N ALA A 54 2.73 21.81 9.71
CA ALA A 54 3.23 21.55 11.05
C ALA A 54 2.84 22.63 12.07
N THR A 55 2.76 23.89 11.63
CA THR A 55 2.27 25.00 12.44
C THR A 55 0.78 24.85 12.74
N LEU A 56 -0.03 24.38 11.79
CA LEU A 56 -1.45 24.07 12.01
C LEU A 56 -1.66 22.94 13.03
N LEU A 57 -0.67 22.05 13.18
CA LEU A 57 -0.69 20.93 14.14
C LEU A 57 0.03 21.27 15.46
N ASP A 58 0.41 22.53 15.66
CA ASP A 58 1.08 23.06 16.86
C ASP A 58 2.37 22.30 17.24
N LEU A 59 3.15 21.90 16.22
CA LEU A 59 4.42 21.17 16.39
C LEU A 59 5.60 22.15 16.59
N PRO A 60 6.16 22.28 17.81
CA PRO A 60 7.26 23.21 18.07
C PRO A 60 8.56 22.76 17.37
N GLY A 61 9.28 23.71 16.77
CA GLY A 61 10.56 23.44 16.12
C GLY A 61 10.46 22.63 14.80
N ALA A 62 9.25 22.43 14.27
CA ALA A 62 9.02 21.61 13.10
C ALA A 62 9.78 22.07 11.86
N ALA A 63 10.07 23.36 11.70
CA ALA A 63 10.80 23.88 10.55
C ALA A 63 12.19 23.23 10.41
N LEU A 64 13.00 23.24 11.47
CA LEU A 64 14.36 22.66 11.44
C LEU A 64 14.31 21.12 11.40
N GLY A 65 13.34 20.51 12.08
CA GLY A 65 13.13 19.06 12.01
C GLY A 65 12.74 18.58 10.61
N LEU A 66 11.88 19.32 9.92
CA LEU A 66 11.48 19.02 8.54
C LEU A 66 12.62 19.24 7.57
N VAL A 67 13.35 20.35 7.68
CA VAL A 67 14.52 20.64 6.82
C VAL A 67 15.56 19.53 6.99
N SER A 68 15.96 19.23 8.23
CA SER A 68 16.97 18.20 8.51
C SER A 68 16.49 16.79 8.14
N GLY A 69 15.23 16.46 8.39
CA GLY A 69 14.62 15.18 8.02
C GLY A 69 14.57 14.97 6.50
N LEU A 70 14.13 15.98 5.74
CA LEU A 70 14.05 15.90 4.28
C LEU A 70 15.45 15.81 3.65
N LEU A 71 16.41 16.60 4.13
CA LEU A 71 17.80 16.52 3.68
C LEU A 71 18.44 15.18 4.06
N GLY A 72 18.21 14.68 5.28
CA GLY A 72 18.69 13.38 5.72
C GLY A 72 18.13 12.24 4.87
N LEU A 73 16.82 12.27 4.59
CA LEU A 73 16.18 11.30 3.71
C LEU A 73 16.74 11.36 2.28
N TYR A 74 17.05 12.56 1.78
CA TYR A 74 17.69 12.75 0.49
C TYR A 74 19.07 12.11 0.42
N LEU A 75 19.93 12.42 1.39
CA LEU A 75 21.30 11.90 1.44
C LEU A 75 21.29 10.37 1.59
N LEU A 76 20.45 9.85 2.47
CA LEU A 76 20.24 8.41 2.65
C LEU A 76 19.77 7.76 1.34
N GLY A 77 18.71 8.28 0.74
CA GLY A 77 18.13 7.79 -0.51
C GLY A 77 19.13 7.82 -1.68
N ARG A 78 20.00 8.82 -1.70
CA ARG A 78 21.06 8.97 -2.71
C ARG A 78 22.17 7.94 -2.51
N GLY A 79 22.63 7.75 -1.28
CA GLY A 79 23.70 6.80 -0.96
C GLY A 79 23.34 5.35 -1.29
N ILE A 80 22.08 4.97 -1.11
CA ILE A 80 21.58 3.60 -1.36
C ILE A 80 20.95 3.40 -2.76
N GLY A 81 20.93 4.44 -3.61
CA GLY A 81 20.38 4.37 -4.96
C GLY A 81 18.87 4.04 -5.02
N ILE A 82 18.11 4.47 -4.01
CA ILE A 82 16.67 4.15 -3.89
C ILE A 82 15.83 4.82 -4.99
N TYR A 83 16.28 5.95 -5.53
CA TYR A 83 15.55 6.73 -6.54
C TYR A 83 15.20 5.93 -7.79
N ARG A 84 16.14 5.13 -8.32
CA ARG A 84 15.89 4.28 -9.51
C ARG A 84 14.84 3.22 -9.21
N ARG A 85 14.97 2.55 -8.06
CA ARG A 85 14.03 1.51 -7.61
C ARG A 85 12.62 2.05 -7.34
N LEU A 86 12.50 3.27 -6.82
CA LEU A 86 11.21 3.95 -6.61
C LEU A 86 10.59 4.40 -7.92
N ALA A 87 11.36 4.96 -8.85
CA ALA A 87 10.86 5.40 -10.15
C ALA A 87 10.26 4.22 -10.94
N ASP A 88 10.97 3.10 -11.01
CA ASP A 88 10.48 1.92 -11.73
C ASP A 88 9.24 1.31 -11.08
N ARG A 89 9.17 1.33 -9.74
CA ARG A 89 7.98 0.89 -9.00
C ARG A 89 6.80 1.84 -9.20
N GLY A 90 7.06 3.15 -9.24
CA GLY A 90 6.05 4.16 -9.51
C GLY A 90 5.43 3.98 -10.88
N VAL A 91 6.25 3.80 -11.93
CA VAL A 91 5.73 3.57 -13.29
C VAL A 91 4.89 2.30 -13.35
N ARG A 92 5.34 1.21 -12.72
CA ARG A 92 4.54 -0.03 -12.62
C ARG A 92 3.25 0.16 -11.83
N ALA A 93 3.27 0.93 -10.74
CA ALA A 93 2.08 1.24 -9.96
C ALA A 93 1.09 2.13 -10.73
N TRP A 94 1.57 3.09 -11.51
CA TRP A 94 0.75 3.90 -12.42
C TRP A 94 0.17 3.05 -13.55
N GLN A 95 0.96 2.21 -14.20
CA GLN A 95 0.46 1.28 -15.22
C GLN A 95 -0.56 0.29 -14.63
N ALA A 96 -0.36 -0.16 -13.38
CA ALA A 96 -1.29 -0.97 -12.62
C ALA A 96 -2.62 -0.24 -12.32
N LEU A 97 -2.56 1.07 -12.06
CA LEU A 97 -3.72 1.94 -11.87
C LEU A 97 -4.51 2.13 -13.16
N PHE A 98 -3.83 2.26 -14.30
CA PHE A 98 -4.46 2.46 -15.61
C PHE A 98 -4.92 1.17 -16.30
N THR A 99 -4.57 -0.01 -15.78
CA THR A 99 -4.99 -1.31 -16.36
C THR A 99 -6.41 -1.74 -15.97
N GLY A 100 -7.14 -0.93 -15.20
CA GLY A 100 -8.56 -1.21 -14.88
C GLY A 100 -8.79 -2.43 -14.00
N ARG A 101 -7.77 -2.86 -13.27
CA ARG A 101 -7.82 -4.05 -12.41
C ARG A 101 -8.72 -3.84 -11.21
N VAL A 102 -9.68 -4.75 -11.02
CA VAL A 102 -10.65 -4.71 -9.92
C VAL A 102 -9.92 -4.87 -8.58
N SER A 103 -8.85 -5.67 -8.57
CA SER A 103 -8.00 -5.89 -7.41
C SER A 103 -7.46 -4.59 -6.81
N LEU A 104 -7.21 -3.55 -7.62
CA LEU A 104 -6.66 -2.31 -7.10
C LEU A 104 -7.64 -1.56 -6.21
N VAL A 105 -8.89 -1.43 -6.67
CA VAL A 105 -9.95 -0.76 -5.91
C VAL A 105 -10.21 -1.53 -4.62
N THR A 106 -10.30 -2.85 -4.69
CA THR A 106 -10.54 -3.67 -3.48
C THR A 106 -9.38 -3.62 -2.49
N HIS A 107 -8.13 -3.50 -2.94
CA HIS A 107 -6.98 -3.34 -2.04
C HIS A 107 -6.99 -1.98 -1.34
N VAL A 108 -7.40 -0.91 -2.01
CA VAL A 108 -7.56 0.41 -1.39
C VAL A 108 -8.67 0.36 -0.32
N VAL A 109 -9.80 -0.25 -0.65
CA VAL A 109 -10.90 -0.45 0.32
C VAL A 109 -10.44 -1.32 1.48
N ALA A 110 -9.73 -2.41 1.22
CA ALA A 110 -9.18 -3.29 2.27
C ALA A 110 -8.20 -2.54 3.18
N ALA A 111 -7.32 -1.69 2.62
CA ALA A 111 -6.40 -0.87 3.41
C ALA A 111 -7.16 0.10 4.32
N ALA A 112 -8.21 0.77 3.81
CA ALA A 112 -9.07 1.62 4.61
C ALA A 112 -9.77 0.83 5.74
N LEU A 113 -10.30 -0.36 5.44
CA LEU A 113 -10.92 -1.23 6.44
C LEU A 113 -9.93 -1.69 7.51
N VAL A 114 -8.68 -2.01 7.15
CA VAL A 114 -7.62 -2.32 8.13
C VAL A 114 -7.36 -1.14 9.06
N LEU A 115 -7.26 0.08 8.52
CA LEU A 115 -7.06 1.28 9.35
C LEU A 115 -8.22 1.48 10.33
N VAL A 116 -9.46 1.32 9.87
CA VAL A 116 -10.65 1.35 10.75
C VAL A 116 -10.54 0.26 11.82
N GLY A 117 -10.14 -0.96 11.46
CA GLY A 117 -9.92 -2.06 12.40
C GLY A 117 -8.89 -1.74 13.47
N VAL A 118 -7.77 -1.12 13.10
CA VAL A 118 -6.74 -0.68 14.07
C VAL A 118 -7.32 0.35 15.04
N VAL A 119 -8.02 1.36 14.54
CA VAL A 119 -8.64 2.41 15.38
C VAL A 119 -9.65 1.80 16.35
N VAL A 120 -10.54 0.93 15.87
CA VAL A 120 -11.55 0.27 16.71
C VAL A 120 -10.89 -0.70 17.71
N GLY A 121 -9.82 -1.40 17.30
CA GLY A 121 -9.02 -2.23 18.18
C GLY A 121 -8.41 -1.44 19.33
N VAL A 122 -7.80 -0.28 19.05
CA VAL A 122 -7.25 0.62 20.08
C VAL A 122 -8.34 1.12 21.02
N GLN A 123 -9.50 1.56 20.49
CA GLN A 123 -10.63 1.98 21.33
C GLN A 123 -11.13 0.86 22.26
N THR A 124 -11.09 -0.38 21.80
CA THR A 124 -11.51 -1.55 22.60
C THR A 124 -10.51 -1.86 23.73
N VAL A 125 -9.20 -1.67 23.46
CA VAL A 125 -8.12 -1.77 24.46
C VAL A 125 -8.31 -0.71 25.55
N GLU A 126 -8.51 0.55 25.15
CA GLU A 126 -8.71 1.68 26.07
C GLU A 126 -9.93 1.46 26.97
N GLY A 127 -11.06 1.02 26.40
CA GLY A 127 -12.26 0.69 27.18
C GLY A 127 -12.03 -0.45 28.18
N THR A 128 -11.24 -1.46 27.82
CA THR A 128 -10.89 -2.58 28.71
C THR A 128 -9.98 -2.14 29.86
N GLN A 129 -9.07 -1.21 29.59
CA GLN A 129 -8.16 -0.65 30.58
C GLN A 129 -8.88 0.25 31.59
N ALA A 130 -9.82 1.09 31.13
CA ALA A 130 -10.61 1.97 31.99
C ALA A 130 -11.52 1.21 32.97
N GLY A 131 -11.95 -0.01 32.61
CA GLY A 131 -12.85 -0.83 33.42
C GLY A 131 -12.17 -1.71 34.48
N THR A 132 -10.83 -1.67 34.63
CA THR A 132 -10.09 -2.58 35.52
C THR A 132 -9.17 -1.81 36.46
N THR A 133 -9.30 -2.00 37.78
CA THR A 133 -8.50 -1.32 38.82
C THR A 133 -7.07 -1.86 38.95
N ASP A 134 -6.83 -3.15 38.68
CA ASP A 134 -5.50 -3.78 38.86
C ASP A 134 -4.64 -3.83 37.59
N GLY A 135 -5.06 -3.14 36.51
CA GLY A 135 -4.35 -3.17 35.23
C GLY A 135 -4.51 -4.52 34.51
N PRO A 136 -5.22 -4.58 33.37
CA PRO A 136 -5.37 -5.84 32.64
C PRO A 136 -4.01 -6.35 32.15
N GLY A 137 -3.75 -7.66 32.30
CA GLY A 137 -2.53 -8.27 31.78
C GLY A 137 -2.38 -8.09 30.27
N VAL A 138 -1.14 -8.06 29.78
CA VAL A 138 -0.80 -7.82 28.35
C VAL A 138 -1.57 -8.75 27.42
N LEU A 139 -1.77 -10.01 27.81
CA LEU A 139 -2.55 -10.99 27.04
C LEU A 139 -4.02 -10.58 26.86
N LYS A 140 -4.63 -10.02 27.91
CA LYS A 140 -6.03 -9.56 27.87
C LYS A 140 -6.19 -8.31 27.00
N LEU A 141 -5.20 -7.40 27.04
CA LEU A 141 -5.16 -6.24 26.15
C LEU A 141 -4.99 -6.64 24.68
N ALA A 142 -4.11 -7.60 24.39
CA ALA A 142 -3.97 -8.14 23.05
C ALA A 142 -5.27 -8.81 22.55
N ALA A 143 -5.93 -9.58 23.42
CA ALA A 143 -7.22 -10.19 23.10
C ALA A 143 -8.31 -9.13 22.85
N ALA A 144 -8.34 -8.04 23.62
CA ALA A 144 -9.25 -6.91 23.42
C ALA A 144 -9.01 -6.21 22.08
N PHE A 145 -7.74 -5.95 21.74
CA PHE A 145 -7.37 -5.37 20.44
C PHE A 145 -7.86 -6.23 19.29
N VAL A 146 -7.56 -7.54 19.34
CA VAL A 146 -7.97 -8.49 18.30
C VAL A 146 -9.49 -8.51 18.21
N SER A 147 -10.19 -8.68 19.33
CA SER A 147 -11.66 -8.67 19.41
C SER A 147 -12.28 -7.45 18.70
N GLY A 148 -11.77 -6.25 18.96
CA GLY A 148 -12.28 -5.02 18.34
C GLY A 148 -11.92 -4.89 16.86
N ALA A 149 -10.69 -5.21 16.48
CA ALA A 149 -10.20 -5.07 15.11
C ALA A 149 -10.75 -6.13 14.15
N LEU A 150 -11.10 -7.31 14.67
CA LEU A 150 -11.32 -8.52 13.90
C LEU A 150 -12.38 -8.37 12.80
N ARG A 151 -13.52 -7.74 13.09
CA ARG A 151 -14.62 -7.59 12.11
C ARG A 151 -14.17 -6.81 10.87
N TRP A 152 -13.41 -5.74 11.08
CA TRP A 152 -12.94 -4.86 10.00
C TRP A 152 -11.79 -5.49 9.23
N ILE A 153 -10.87 -6.16 9.92
CA ILE A 153 -9.79 -6.92 9.29
C ILE A 153 -10.35 -8.09 8.47
N ALA A 154 -11.37 -8.79 8.97
CA ALA A 154 -12.05 -9.86 8.23
C ALA A 154 -12.71 -9.33 6.96
N ALA A 155 -13.45 -8.22 7.07
CA ALA A 155 -14.03 -7.54 5.91
C ALA A 155 -12.94 -7.16 4.89
N ALA A 156 -11.83 -6.59 5.35
CA ALA A 156 -10.70 -6.24 4.49
C ALA A 156 -10.13 -7.45 3.73
N GLY A 157 -9.86 -8.55 4.45
CA GLY A 157 -9.31 -9.77 3.87
C GLY A 157 -10.26 -10.38 2.83
N VAL A 158 -11.56 -10.42 3.12
CA VAL A 158 -12.58 -10.92 2.19
C VAL A 158 -12.66 -10.03 0.94
N THR A 159 -12.73 -8.72 1.11
CA THR A 159 -12.78 -7.76 -0.01
C THR A 159 -11.55 -7.85 -0.91
N ALA A 160 -10.35 -7.89 -0.33
CA ALA A 160 -9.11 -8.05 -1.09
C ALA A 160 -9.08 -9.38 -1.85
N SER A 161 -9.46 -10.47 -1.19
CA SER A 161 -9.48 -11.81 -1.78
C SER A 161 -10.44 -11.89 -2.97
N PHE A 162 -11.65 -11.33 -2.84
CA PHE A 162 -12.60 -11.29 -3.96
C PHE A 162 -12.09 -10.48 -5.12
N GLY A 163 -11.49 -9.30 -4.88
CA GLY A 163 -10.95 -8.51 -5.99
C GLY A 163 -9.81 -9.21 -6.73
N HIS A 164 -8.97 -9.98 -6.03
CA HIS A 164 -7.96 -10.81 -6.68
C HIS A 164 -8.57 -11.94 -7.51
N VAL A 165 -9.58 -12.65 -6.96
CA VAL A 165 -10.32 -13.70 -7.68
C VAL A 165 -10.99 -13.14 -8.94
N THR A 166 -11.61 -11.96 -8.85
CA THR A 166 -12.25 -11.29 -9.99
C THR A 166 -11.24 -10.93 -11.07
N ASP A 167 -10.07 -10.41 -10.70
CA ASP A 167 -9.00 -10.09 -11.66
C ASP A 167 -8.54 -11.34 -12.42
N GLU A 168 -8.31 -12.45 -11.72
CA GLU A 168 -7.85 -13.69 -12.34
C GLU A 168 -8.92 -14.30 -13.27
N TYR A 169 -10.18 -14.20 -12.87
CA TYR A 169 -11.33 -14.58 -13.70
C TYR A 169 -11.41 -13.76 -14.99
N LEU A 170 -11.24 -12.44 -14.88
CA LEU A 170 -11.23 -11.53 -16.03
C LEU A 170 -10.00 -11.73 -16.93
N ALA A 171 -8.86 -12.14 -16.36
CA ALA A 171 -7.62 -12.40 -17.10
C ALA A 171 -7.61 -13.77 -17.81
N GLY A 172 -8.63 -14.61 -17.61
CA GLY A 172 -8.71 -15.95 -18.19
C GLY A 172 -7.69 -16.94 -17.62
N GLN A 173 -7.03 -16.62 -16.52
CA GLN A 173 -6.05 -17.47 -15.82
C GLN A 173 -6.65 -18.13 -14.58
N PHE A 174 -7.98 -18.15 -14.48
CA PHE A 174 -8.69 -18.60 -13.31
C PHE A 174 -8.43 -20.08 -13.01
N ARG A 175 -8.02 -20.33 -11.76
CA ARG A 175 -7.95 -21.65 -11.14
C ARG A 175 -8.91 -21.69 -9.96
N TRP A 176 -9.62 -22.80 -9.78
CA TRP A 176 -10.57 -22.99 -8.68
C TRP A 176 -9.91 -22.83 -7.32
N GLN A 177 -8.60 -23.11 -7.25
CA GLN A 177 -7.78 -22.96 -6.05
C GLN A 177 -7.75 -21.52 -5.50
N TYR A 178 -7.94 -20.49 -6.33
CA TYR A 178 -7.94 -19.10 -5.86
C TYR A 178 -9.18 -18.75 -5.03
N LEU A 179 -10.29 -19.48 -5.22
CA LEU A 179 -11.46 -19.32 -4.37
C LEU A 179 -11.22 -19.74 -2.92
N ASN A 180 -10.12 -20.43 -2.59
CA ASN A 180 -9.78 -20.77 -1.21
C ASN A 180 -9.51 -19.53 -0.32
N ALA A 181 -8.97 -18.46 -0.90
CA ALA A 181 -8.55 -17.28 -0.15
C ALA A 181 -9.66 -16.69 0.76
N PRO A 182 -10.88 -16.38 0.27
CA PRO A 182 -11.95 -15.86 1.13
C PRO A 182 -12.38 -16.84 2.22
N PHE A 183 -12.39 -18.16 1.96
CA PHE A 183 -12.73 -19.15 2.98
C PHE A 183 -11.67 -19.22 4.09
N TYR A 184 -10.39 -19.11 3.75
CA TYR A 184 -9.34 -19.02 4.76
C TYR A 184 -9.48 -17.78 5.63
N VAL A 185 -9.84 -16.62 5.04
CA VAL A 185 -10.09 -15.41 5.84
C VAL A 185 -11.22 -15.65 6.84
N VAL A 186 -12.33 -16.27 6.41
CA VAL A 186 -13.45 -16.59 7.30
C VAL A 186 -13.04 -17.60 8.39
N ALA A 187 -12.32 -18.66 8.03
CA ALA A 187 -11.82 -19.66 8.97
C ALA A 187 -10.92 -19.04 10.04
N ILE A 188 -9.91 -18.26 9.63
CA ILE A 188 -8.98 -17.56 10.52
C ILE A 188 -9.76 -16.58 11.42
N THR A 189 -10.75 -15.87 10.85
CA THR A 189 -11.60 -14.95 11.61
C THR A 189 -12.37 -15.67 12.70
N ALA A 190 -13.00 -16.81 12.38
CA ALA A 190 -13.74 -17.60 13.37
C ALA A 190 -12.82 -18.10 14.51
N VAL A 191 -11.62 -18.57 14.17
CA VAL A 191 -10.60 -19.00 15.14
C VAL A 191 -10.18 -17.84 16.05
N LEU A 192 -9.80 -16.69 15.48
CA LEU A 192 -9.38 -15.52 16.23
C LEU A 192 -10.51 -14.97 17.12
N HIS A 193 -11.76 -15.05 16.66
CA HIS A 193 -12.92 -14.67 17.45
C HIS A 193 -13.08 -15.58 18.67
N GLY A 194 -12.98 -16.90 18.49
CA GLY A 194 -13.05 -17.87 19.59
C GLY A 194 -11.94 -17.67 20.61
N VAL A 195 -10.69 -17.51 20.14
CA VAL A 195 -9.52 -17.32 21.02
C VAL A 195 -9.61 -16.01 21.79
N SER A 196 -9.89 -14.89 21.12
CA SER A 196 -10.01 -13.58 21.77
C SER A 196 -11.15 -13.55 22.80
N SER A 197 -12.32 -14.10 22.45
CA SER A 197 -13.47 -14.15 23.36
C SER A 197 -13.22 -15.03 24.58
N PHE A 198 -12.52 -16.16 24.42
CA PHE A 198 -12.12 -17.02 25.53
C PHE A 198 -11.12 -16.32 26.47
N LEU A 199 -10.10 -15.66 25.92
CA LEU A 199 -9.11 -14.91 26.70
C LEU A 199 -9.71 -13.72 27.45
N LEU A 200 -10.79 -13.12 26.92
CA LEU A 200 -11.53 -12.06 27.59
C LEU A 200 -12.49 -12.59 28.68
N GLY A 201 -12.65 -13.91 28.80
CA GLY A 201 -13.54 -14.56 29.76
C GLY A 201 -15.01 -14.59 29.33
N GLY A 202 -15.31 -14.28 28.07
CA GLY A 202 -16.68 -14.19 27.55
C GLY A 202 -17.29 -15.53 27.11
N THR A 203 -16.49 -16.59 26.97
CA THR A 203 -16.94 -17.87 26.39
C THR A 203 -16.32 -19.08 27.09
N SER A 204 -17.00 -20.23 27.02
CA SER A 204 -16.55 -21.49 27.61
C SER A 204 -15.45 -22.18 26.80
N LEU A 205 -14.73 -23.12 27.43
CA LEU A 205 -13.72 -23.95 26.76
C LEU A 205 -14.34 -24.76 25.60
N GLY A 206 -15.59 -25.21 25.76
CA GLY A 206 -16.32 -25.92 24.70
C GLY A 206 -16.59 -25.04 23.47
N TYR A 207 -16.92 -23.76 23.67
CA TYR A 207 -17.10 -22.82 22.57
C TYR A 207 -15.79 -22.58 21.81
N LEU A 208 -14.67 -22.42 22.53
CA LEU A 208 -13.35 -22.30 21.91
C LEU A 208 -13.01 -23.54 21.08
N ALA A 209 -13.20 -24.74 21.65
CA ALA A 209 -12.94 -26.00 20.94
C ALA A 209 -13.78 -26.12 19.67
N LEU A 210 -15.06 -25.72 19.73
CA LEU A 210 -15.95 -25.70 18.59
C LEU A 210 -15.43 -24.74 17.50
N MET A 211 -15.11 -23.49 17.84
CA MET A 211 -14.62 -22.51 16.86
C MET A 211 -13.29 -22.93 16.22
N LEU A 212 -12.37 -23.50 16.99
CA LEU A 212 -11.12 -24.04 16.47
C LEU A 212 -11.35 -25.20 15.50
N THR A 213 -12.24 -26.13 15.86
CA THR A 213 -12.56 -27.30 15.04
C THR A 213 -13.27 -26.89 13.77
N THR A 214 -14.32 -26.06 13.88
CA THR A 214 -15.09 -25.56 12.74
C THR A 214 -14.22 -24.73 11.80
N GLY A 215 -13.38 -23.83 12.32
CA GLY A 215 -12.46 -23.04 11.49
C GLY A 215 -11.46 -23.92 10.74
N THR A 216 -10.87 -24.90 11.42
CA THR A 216 -9.92 -25.84 10.80
C THR A 216 -10.58 -26.70 9.73
N LEU A 217 -11.75 -27.27 10.04
CA LEU A 217 -12.51 -28.09 9.10
C LEU A 217 -12.98 -27.29 7.89
N LEU A 218 -13.41 -26.04 8.07
CA LEU A 218 -13.83 -25.16 6.98
C LEU A 218 -12.66 -24.84 6.04
N GLY A 219 -11.48 -24.57 6.59
CA GLY A 219 -10.25 -24.38 5.80
C GLY A 219 -9.90 -25.62 4.98
N LEU A 220 -9.82 -26.80 5.62
CA LEU A 220 -9.48 -28.06 4.95
C LEU A 220 -10.53 -28.48 3.91
N ALA A 221 -11.82 -28.36 4.25
CA ALA A 221 -12.91 -28.67 3.35
C ALA A 221 -12.86 -27.78 2.10
N SER A 222 -12.62 -26.47 2.26
CA SER A 222 -12.41 -25.56 1.13
C SER A 222 -11.29 -26.05 0.23
N THR A 223 -10.10 -26.32 0.80
CA THR A 223 -8.94 -26.76 0.01
C THR A 223 -9.24 -28.01 -0.79
N LEU A 224 -9.86 -29.02 -0.15
CA LEU A 224 -10.18 -30.29 -0.78
C LEU A 224 -11.26 -30.13 -1.85
N SER A 225 -12.34 -29.38 -1.58
CA SER A 225 -13.41 -29.14 -2.55
C SER A 225 -12.91 -28.46 -3.81
N PHE A 226 -12.07 -27.44 -3.68
CA PHE A 226 -11.52 -26.73 -4.84
C PHE A 226 -10.42 -27.52 -5.56
N ALA A 227 -9.63 -28.33 -4.85
CA ALA A 227 -8.68 -29.24 -5.48
C ALA A 227 -9.39 -30.33 -6.31
N VAL A 228 -10.50 -30.87 -5.81
CA VAL A 228 -11.32 -31.84 -6.55
C VAL A 228 -11.98 -31.18 -7.76
N ALA A 229 -12.48 -29.95 -7.62
CA ALA A 229 -13.06 -29.20 -8.74
C ALA A 229 -12.04 -29.01 -9.89
N GLU A 230 -10.81 -28.61 -9.57
CA GLU A 230 -9.73 -28.44 -10.54
C GLU A 230 -9.41 -29.75 -11.29
N SER A 231 -9.31 -30.88 -10.57
CA SER A 231 -9.01 -32.18 -11.17
C SER A 231 -10.06 -32.65 -12.18
N ARG A 232 -11.32 -32.22 -12.02
CA ARG A 232 -12.41 -32.55 -12.95
C ARG A 232 -12.33 -31.72 -14.21
N THR A 233 -12.04 -30.42 -14.08
CA THR A 233 -11.93 -29.52 -15.24
C THR A 233 -10.72 -29.85 -16.11
N GLU A 234 -9.60 -30.26 -15.53
CA GLU A 234 -8.42 -30.70 -16.31
C GLU A 234 -8.66 -32.03 -17.04
N GLY A 235 -9.41 -32.95 -16.43
CA GLY A 235 -9.75 -34.25 -17.02
C GLY A 235 -10.66 -34.16 -18.25
N GLU A 236 -11.58 -33.18 -18.30
CA GLU A 236 -12.46 -32.97 -19.45
C GLU A 236 -11.70 -32.37 -20.65
N SER A 237 -10.70 -31.52 -20.41
CA SER A 237 -9.88 -30.92 -21.48
C SER A 237 -8.90 -31.88 -22.18
N GLN A 238 -8.67 -33.09 -21.66
CA GLN A 238 -7.84 -34.11 -22.34
C GLN A 238 -8.65 -35.07 -23.22
N VAL A 239 -9.98 -35.01 -23.17
CA VAL A 239 -10.89 -35.92 -23.89
C VAL A 239 -11.53 -35.26 -25.12
N THR A 240 -11.22 -33.97 -25.38
CA THR A 240 -11.62 -33.22 -26.58
C THR A 240 -10.41 -32.85 -27.43
#